data_AF-A0A962YQJ8-F1
#
_entry.id   AF-A0A962YQJ8-F1
#
_cell.length_a   1.000
_cell.length_b   1.000
_cell.length_c   1.000
_cell.angle_alpha   90.00
_cell.angle_beta   90.00
_cell.angle_gamma   90.00
#
_symmetry.space_group_name_H-M   'P 1'
#
loop_
_entity.id
_entity.type
_entity.pdbx_description
1 polymer ?
#
loop_
_entity_poly.entity_id
_entity_poly.type
_entity_poly.pdbx_seq_one_letter_code
_entity_poly.pdbx_strand_id
1 'polypeptide(L)'
;MKMKFFRMCSTALVLLLGAVIAHAQGFQNESFAPGAGKPELQYHMLVPEGVTITNKKGEVFKAGQIVMVPGSNVTILESAYVKEHMKDPEFQSSFMNEKQYVGIPEERMRDYAIVSVKVPEGVTVEGFGKTIKGPSSVKLIAKKAEMEAMPDDTPAESWSAMGGWGGWNK
;
A
#
# COMPACT_ATOMS: atom_id res chain seq x y z
N MET A 1 4.73 -21.37 53.87
CA MET A 1 4.92 -19.98 53.40
C MET A 1 5.18 -19.99 51.89
N LYS A 2 4.13 -19.94 51.08
CA LYS A 2 4.19 -19.99 49.61
C LYS A 2 3.16 -18.99 49.09
N MET A 3 3.54 -17.73 48.90
CA MET A 3 2.81 -16.72 48.10
C MET A 3 3.50 -15.36 48.23
N LYS A 4 4.69 -15.21 47.63
CA LYS A 4 5.27 -13.88 47.33
C LYS A 4 5.94 -13.80 45.95
N PHE A 5 6.27 -14.94 45.34
CA PHE A 5 6.96 -14.96 44.03
C PHE A 5 6.05 -14.80 42.81
N PHE A 6 4.74 -15.08 42.93
CA PHE A 6 3.82 -15.05 41.79
C PHE A 6 3.31 -13.66 41.40
N ARG A 7 3.56 -12.61 42.20
CA ARG A 7 3.04 -11.27 41.95
C ARG A 7 3.98 -10.36 41.15
N MET A 8 5.28 -10.66 41.06
CA MET A 8 6.24 -9.82 40.31
C MET A 8 6.31 -10.16 38.81
N CYS A 9 5.95 -11.37 38.38
CA CYS A 9 5.99 -11.73 36.95
C CYS A 9 4.83 -11.13 36.14
N SER A 10 3.72 -10.75 36.78
CA SER A 10 2.56 -10.19 36.07
C SER A 10 2.74 -8.73 35.68
N THR A 11 3.54 -7.94 36.40
CA THR A 11 3.76 -6.52 36.07
C THR A 11 4.74 -6.32 34.91
N ALA A 12 5.75 -7.19 34.77
CA ALA A 12 6.67 -7.16 33.63
C ALA A 12 5.97 -7.58 32.32
N LEU A 13 5.03 -8.54 32.40
CA LEU A 13 4.28 -9.01 31.23
C LEU A 13 3.34 -7.92 30.68
N VAL A 14 2.67 -7.16 31.55
CA VAL A 14 1.78 -6.05 31.14
C VAL A 14 2.57 -4.91 30.50
N LEU A 15 3.78 -4.61 30.97
CA LEU A 15 4.64 -3.59 30.35
C LEU A 15 5.21 -4.04 28.99
N LEU A 16 5.54 -5.33 28.83
CA LEU A 16 5.95 -5.87 27.53
C LEU A 16 4.78 -5.91 26.53
N LEU A 17 3.57 -6.28 26.96
CA LEU A 17 2.37 -6.21 26.12
C LEU A 17 2.00 -4.77 25.73
N GLY A 18 2.19 -3.80 26.61
CA GLY A 18 1.94 -2.38 26.32
C GLY A 18 2.89 -1.80 25.26
N ALA A 19 4.16 -2.23 25.24
CA ALA A 19 5.14 -1.77 24.25
C ALA A 19 4.86 -2.31 22.83
N VAL A 20 4.31 -3.53 22.71
CA VAL A 20 3.98 -4.13 21.41
C VAL A 20 2.78 -3.43 20.75
N ILE A 21 1.83 -2.92 21.55
CA ILE A 21 0.65 -2.20 21.03
C ILE A 21 1.01 -0.78 20.56
N ALA A 22 1.96 -0.12 21.23
CA ALA A 22 2.40 1.23 20.86
C ALA A 22 3.07 1.29 19.48
N HIS A 23 3.80 0.24 19.08
CA HIS A 23 4.36 0.17 17.73
C HIS A 23 3.26 0.11 16.66
N ALA A 24 2.19 -0.67 16.85
CA ALA A 24 1.12 -0.81 15.85
C ALA A 24 0.33 0.49 15.59
N GLN A 25 0.12 1.33 16.61
CA GLN A 25 -0.61 2.61 16.44
C GLN A 25 0.24 3.74 15.84
N GLY A 26 1.57 3.69 15.97
CA GLY A 26 2.45 4.69 15.35
C GLY A 26 2.62 4.50 13.83
N PHE A 27 2.48 3.27 13.34
CA PHE A 27 2.66 2.98 11.91
C PHE A 27 1.60 3.64 11.03
N GLN A 28 0.31 3.56 11.35
CA GLN A 28 -0.74 3.94 10.40
C GLN A 28 -0.63 5.36 9.81
N ASN A 29 -0.26 6.37 10.61
CA ASN A 29 -0.10 7.76 10.10
C ASN A 29 1.24 7.99 9.39
N GLU A 30 2.33 7.35 9.84
CA GLU A 30 3.64 7.48 9.18
C GLU A 30 3.78 6.61 7.94
N SER A 31 3.05 5.50 7.87
CA SER A 31 3.17 4.52 6.79
C SER A 31 2.82 5.11 5.43
N PHE A 32 1.96 6.13 5.38
CA PHE A 32 1.57 6.82 4.15
C PHE A 32 2.17 8.23 4.03
N ALA A 33 3.30 8.49 4.67
CA ALA A 33 4.06 9.71 4.46
C ALA A 33 4.71 9.73 3.05
N PRO A 34 4.84 10.89 2.39
CA PRO A 34 5.49 10.97 1.10
C PRO A 34 6.94 10.46 1.13
N GLY A 35 7.36 9.84 0.03
CA GLY A 35 8.69 9.24 -0.13
C GLY A 35 8.63 7.77 -0.53
N ALA A 36 9.79 7.12 -0.51
CA ALA A 36 9.88 5.68 -0.71
C ALA A 36 9.10 4.95 0.39
N GLY A 37 8.36 3.90 0.01
CA GLY A 37 7.70 3.04 0.99
C GLY A 37 8.74 2.39 1.91
N LYS A 38 8.36 2.21 3.17
CA LYS A 38 9.23 1.60 4.19
C LYS A 38 9.45 0.11 3.84
N PRO A 39 10.69 -0.36 3.58
CA PRO A 39 10.94 -1.75 3.16
C PRO A 39 10.49 -2.81 4.17
N GLU A 40 10.41 -2.46 5.44
CA GLU A 40 9.93 -3.31 6.54
C GLU A 40 8.40 -3.40 6.62
N LEU A 41 7.67 -2.69 5.76
CA LEU A 41 6.21 -2.66 5.74
C LEU A 41 5.63 -3.27 4.46
N GLN A 42 4.53 -3.97 4.64
CA GLN A 42 3.66 -4.43 3.57
C GLN A 42 2.41 -3.56 3.54
N TYR A 43 2.12 -3.00 2.38
CA TYR A 43 0.99 -2.13 2.13
C TYR A 43 -0.20 -2.94 1.65
N HIS A 44 -1.28 -2.87 2.40
CA HIS A 44 -2.59 -3.43 2.07
C HIS A 44 -3.36 -2.34 1.33
N MET A 45 -3.44 -2.48 0.01
CA MET A 45 -4.02 -1.49 -0.87
C MET A 45 -5.36 -1.98 -1.38
N LEU A 46 -6.38 -1.14 -1.25
CA LEU A 46 -7.66 -1.40 -1.89
C LEU A 46 -7.51 -1.22 -3.40
N VAL A 47 -7.93 -2.22 -4.17
CA VAL A 47 -8.04 -2.09 -5.63
C VAL A 47 -9.13 -1.06 -5.93
N PRO A 48 -8.83 0.05 -6.63
CA PRO A 48 -9.81 1.09 -6.91
C PRO A 48 -10.96 0.59 -7.80
N GLU A 49 -12.11 1.24 -7.69
CA GLU A 49 -13.22 1.01 -8.62
C GLU A 49 -12.79 1.17 -10.08
N GLY A 50 -13.28 0.29 -10.95
CA GLY A 50 -12.94 0.31 -12.38
C GLY A 50 -11.52 -0.17 -12.71
N VAL A 51 -10.72 -0.59 -11.71
CA VAL A 51 -9.39 -1.19 -11.90
C VAL A 51 -9.47 -2.71 -11.72
N THR A 52 -8.75 -3.41 -12.58
CA THR A 52 -8.52 -4.86 -12.52
C THR A 52 -7.02 -5.12 -12.60
N ILE A 53 -6.52 -6.00 -11.74
CA ILE A 53 -5.12 -6.44 -11.70
C ILE A 53 -5.11 -7.92 -11.99
N THR A 54 -4.39 -8.33 -13.03
CA THR A 54 -4.13 -9.73 -13.34
C THR A 54 -2.66 -10.01 -13.07
N ASN A 55 -2.38 -10.87 -12.10
CA ASN A 55 -1.00 -11.17 -11.74
C ASN A 55 -0.39 -12.25 -12.63
N LYS A 56 0.92 -12.54 -12.46
CA LYS A 56 1.64 -13.50 -13.30
C LYS A 56 1.09 -14.94 -13.22
N LYS A 57 0.39 -15.28 -12.14
CA LYS A 57 -0.27 -16.60 -11.96
C LYS A 57 -1.65 -16.66 -12.63
N GLY A 58 -2.14 -15.55 -13.21
CA GLY A 58 -3.49 -15.44 -13.75
C GLY A 58 -4.56 -15.17 -12.69
N GLU A 59 -4.17 -14.86 -11.46
CA GLU A 59 -5.12 -14.45 -10.43
C GLU A 59 -5.60 -13.02 -10.72
N VAL A 60 -6.90 -12.79 -10.58
CA VAL A 60 -7.55 -11.52 -10.92
C VAL A 60 -8.08 -10.85 -9.67
N PHE A 61 -7.64 -9.61 -9.43
CA PHE A 61 -8.08 -8.74 -8.33
C PHE A 61 -8.85 -7.54 -8.90
N LYS A 62 -10.01 -7.26 -8.34
CA LYS A 62 -10.95 -6.23 -8.79
C LYS A 62 -11.29 -5.27 -7.66
N ALA A 63 -11.98 -4.19 -8.02
CA ALA A 63 -12.56 -3.20 -7.12
C ALA A 63 -13.08 -3.81 -5.80
N GLY A 64 -12.65 -3.24 -4.67
CA GLY A 64 -13.06 -3.66 -3.34
C GLY A 64 -12.23 -4.80 -2.74
N GLN A 65 -11.39 -5.47 -3.53
CA GLN A 65 -10.44 -6.45 -3.01
C GLN A 65 -9.17 -5.74 -2.51
N ILE A 66 -8.52 -6.33 -1.50
CA ILE A 66 -7.26 -5.84 -0.96
C ILE A 66 -6.11 -6.65 -1.55
N VAL A 67 -5.10 -5.93 -2.01
CA VAL A 67 -3.84 -6.49 -2.52
C VAL A 67 -2.68 -6.06 -1.64
N MET A 68 -1.78 -7.01 -1.38
CA MET A 68 -0.58 -6.83 -0.56
C MET A 68 0.62 -6.49 -1.45
N VAL A 69 1.31 -5.40 -1.12
CA VAL A 69 2.49 -4.95 -1.85
C VAL A 69 3.61 -4.55 -0.86
N PRO A 70 4.81 -5.14 -0.98
CA PRO A 70 5.97 -4.73 -0.19
C PRO A 70 6.30 -3.26 -0.37
N GLY A 71 6.66 -2.58 0.71
CA GLY A 71 6.96 -1.15 0.71
C GLY A 71 8.12 -0.76 -0.19
N SER A 72 9.09 -1.66 -0.39
CA SER A 72 10.18 -1.50 -1.37
C SER A 72 9.70 -1.33 -2.83
N ASN A 73 8.44 -1.66 -3.12
CA ASN A 73 7.82 -1.56 -4.43
C ASN A 73 6.79 -0.42 -4.51
N VAL A 74 6.67 0.37 -3.45
CA VAL A 74 5.74 1.49 -3.33
C VAL A 74 6.53 2.81 -3.19
N THR A 75 6.02 3.86 -3.79
CA THR A 75 6.45 5.24 -3.53
C THR A 75 5.21 6.10 -3.35
N ILE A 76 5.13 6.79 -2.22
CA ILE A 76 4.01 7.69 -1.92
C ILE A 76 4.40 9.07 -2.43
N LEU A 77 3.62 9.61 -3.37
CA LEU A 77 3.91 10.86 -4.06
C LEU A 77 3.27 12.04 -3.33
N GLU A 78 4.01 13.13 -3.23
CA GLU A 78 3.49 14.40 -2.73
C GLU A 78 2.47 15.00 -3.70
N SER A 79 1.40 15.61 -3.16
CA SER A 79 0.38 16.21 -4.02
C SER A 79 0.93 17.33 -4.90
N ALA A 80 1.92 18.11 -4.43
CA ALA A 80 2.53 19.16 -5.23
C ALA A 80 3.28 18.59 -6.44
N TYR A 81 4.09 17.54 -6.21
CA TYR A 81 4.79 16.82 -7.27
C TYR A 81 3.82 16.28 -8.32
N VAL A 82 2.72 15.67 -7.88
CA VAL A 82 1.69 15.14 -8.79
C VAL A 82 1.08 16.28 -9.62
N LYS A 83 0.64 17.39 -9.00
CA LYS A 83 0.07 18.54 -9.73
C LYS A 83 1.02 19.07 -10.82
N GLU A 84 2.31 19.12 -10.55
CA GLU A 84 3.32 19.58 -11.53
C GLU A 84 3.49 18.60 -12.69
N HIS A 85 3.61 17.30 -12.38
CA HIS A 85 3.88 16.25 -13.37
C HIS A 85 2.63 15.79 -14.12
N MET A 86 1.44 16.23 -13.72
CA MET A 86 0.22 16.03 -14.51
C MET A 86 0.25 16.69 -15.88
N LYS A 87 1.28 17.47 -16.25
CA LYS A 87 1.49 17.98 -17.61
C LYS A 87 2.31 17.02 -18.49
N ASP A 88 2.97 16.04 -17.88
CA ASP A 88 3.77 15.03 -18.58
C ASP A 88 2.88 13.89 -19.08
N PRO A 89 2.84 13.63 -20.40
CA PRO A 89 2.08 12.52 -20.97
C PRO A 89 2.47 11.15 -20.42
N GLU A 90 3.75 10.92 -20.11
CA GLU A 90 4.20 9.64 -19.56
C GLU A 90 3.63 9.45 -18.15
N PHE A 91 3.75 10.47 -17.31
CA PHE A 91 3.13 10.51 -15.99
C PHE A 91 1.62 10.23 -16.07
N GLN A 92 0.87 10.96 -16.91
CA GLN A 92 -0.57 10.76 -17.09
C GLN A 92 -0.92 9.35 -17.57
N SER A 93 -0.16 8.81 -18.53
CA SER A 93 -0.43 7.48 -19.09
C SER A 93 -0.33 6.37 -18.04
N SER A 94 0.59 6.52 -17.08
CA SER A 94 0.77 5.59 -15.96
C SER A 94 -0.24 5.79 -14.82
N PHE A 95 -1.01 6.88 -14.81
CA PHE A 95 -1.97 7.19 -13.76
C PHE A 95 -3.35 6.59 -14.11
N MET A 96 -3.67 5.46 -13.47
CA MET A 96 -4.84 4.65 -13.82
C MET A 96 -6.17 5.36 -13.57
N ASN A 97 -6.30 6.02 -12.41
CA ASN A 97 -7.53 6.69 -11.98
C ASN A 97 -7.36 8.22 -11.83
N GLU A 98 -6.55 8.81 -12.71
CA GLU A 98 -6.26 10.24 -12.81
C GLU A 98 -7.51 11.16 -12.72
N LYS A 99 -8.59 10.80 -13.44
CA LYS A 99 -9.82 11.62 -13.44
C LYS A 99 -10.47 11.71 -12.06
N GLN A 100 -10.32 10.68 -11.22
CA GLN A 100 -10.78 10.72 -9.83
C GLN A 100 -9.92 11.68 -9.02
N TYR A 101 -8.60 11.73 -9.26
CA TYR A 101 -7.69 12.67 -8.61
C TYR A 101 -8.04 14.13 -8.92
N VAL A 102 -8.25 14.48 -10.19
CA VAL A 102 -8.60 15.85 -10.60
C VAL A 102 -9.93 16.33 -10.00
N GLY A 103 -10.85 15.40 -9.72
CA GLY A 103 -12.15 15.71 -9.14
C GLY A 103 -12.14 15.91 -7.61
N ILE A 104 -11.01 15.69 -6.92
CA ILE A 104 -10.97 15.80 -5.45
C ILE A 104 -10.73 17.25 -5.02
N PRO A 105 -11.58 17.82 -4.15
CA PRO A 105 -11.36 19.13 -3.57
C PRO A 105 -10.06 19.19 -2.76
N GLU A 106 -9.36 20.32 -2.80
CA GLU A 106 -8.04 20.49 -2.16
C GLU A 106 -8.06 20.22 -0.65
N GLU A 107 -9.13 20.61 0.03
CA GLU A 107 -9.34 20.37 1.46
C GLU A 107 -9.46 18.88 1.84
N ARG A 108 -9.76 18.02 0.86
CA ARG A 108 -9.88 16.57 1.02
C ARG A 108 -8.66 15.81 0.54
N MET A 109 -7.71 16.46 -0.15
CA MET A 109 -6.51 15.81 -0.68
C MET A 109 -5.68 15.09 0.39
N ARG A 110 -5.70 15.58 1.63
CA ARG A 110 -5.02 14.95 2.77
C ARG A 110 -5.54 13.55 3.13
N ASP A 111 -6.80 13.25 2.79
CA ASP A 111 -7.46 11.97 3.06
C ASP A 111 -7.01 10.89 2.06
N TYR A 112 -6.30 11.27 1.01
CA TYR A 112 -5.85 10.40 -0.06
C TYR A 112 -4.31 10.29 -0.06
N ALA A 113 -3.83 9.16 -0.55
CA ALA A 113 -2.45 8.95 -0.94
C ALA A 113 -2.42 8.72 -2.45
N ILE A 114 -1.41 9.30 -3.11
CA ILE A 114 -1.10 8.96 -4.50
C ILE A 114 0.10 8.05 -4.42
N VAL A 115 -0.05 6.81 -4.85
CA VAL A 115 0.98 5.78 -4.77
C VAL A 115 1.44 5.41 -6.17
N SER A 116 2.75 5.41 -6.37
CA SER A 116 3.40 4.75 -7.50
C SER A 116 3.80 3.36 -7.06
N VAL A 117 3.34 2.35 -7.77
CA VAL A 117 3.56 0.94 -7.43
C VAL A 117 4.20 0.24 -8.62
N LYS A 118 5.24 -0.55 -8.37
CA LYS A 118 5.87 -1.35 -9.42
C LYS A 118 4.89 -2.40 -9.96
N VAL A 119 4.88 -2.56 -11.27
CA VAL A 119 4.17 -3.62 -11.99
C VAL A 119 5.23 -4.58 -12.52
N PRO A 120 5.44 -5.74 -11.89
CA PRO A 120 6.48 -6.67 -12.31
C PRO A 120 6.09 -7.39 -13.61
N GLU A 121 7.07 -7.96 -14.29
CA GLU A 121 6.86 -8.71 -15.53
C GLU A 121 5.78 -9.79 -15.38
N GLY A 122 4.89 -9.89 -16.37
CA GLY A 122 3.76 -10.83 -16.37
C GLY A 122 2.53 -10.34 -15.59
N VAL A 123 2.60 -9.18 -14.92
CA VAL A 123 1.43 -8.53 -14.33
C VAL A 123 0.83 -7.52 -15.30
N THR A 124 -0.50 -7.46 -15.34
CA THR A 124 -1.27 -6.49 -16.11
C THR A 124 -2.23 -5.74 -15.19
N VAL A 125 -2.31 -4.42 -15.34
CA VAL A 125 -3.30 -3.56 -14.67
C VAL A 125 -4.15 -2.88 -15.73
N GLU A 126 -5.47 -3.01 -15.63
CA GLU A 126 -6.44 -2.51 -16.60
C GLU A 126 -7.49 -1.65 -15.91
N GLY A 127 -7.90 -0.56 -16.56
CA GLY A 127 -8.97 0.29 -16.05
C GLY A 127 -9.08 1.59 -16.83
N PHE A 128 -10.28 2.17 -16.86
CA PHE A 128 -10.53 3.48 -17.47
C PHE A 128 -10.01 3.65 -18.91
N GLY A 129 -10.02 2.57 -19.71
CA GLY A 129 -9.50 2.56 -21.09
C GLY A 129 -7.97 2.52 -21.19
N LYS A 130 -7.27 2.31 -20.08
CA LYS A 130 -5.81 2.16 -20.01
C LYS A 130 -5.46 0.71 -19.64
N THR A 131 -4.34 0.23 -20.17
CA THR A 131 -3.75 -1.07 -19.84
C THR A 131 -2.24 -0.88 -19.62
N ILE A 132 -1.76 -1.21 -18.44
CA ILE A 132 -0.35 -1.14 -18.05
C ILE A 132 0.17 -2.58 -17.88
N LYS A 133 1.23 -2.91 -18.60
CA LYS A 133 1.92 -4.20 -18.50
C LYS A 133 3.27 -4.03 -17.83
N GLY A 134 3.66 -4.97 -17.00
CA GLY A 134 4.99 -4.99 -16.42
C GLY A 134 6.07 -5.45 -17.44
N PRO A 135 7.35 -5.10 -17.23
CA PRO A 135 7.87 -4.30 -16.12
C PRO A 135 7.61 -2.79 -16.30
N SER A 136 6.94 -2.18 -15.33
CA SER A 136 6.63 -0.73 -15.34
C SER A 136 6.22 -0.25 -13.95
N SER A 137 5.62 0.94 -13.86
CA SER A 137 4.97 1.44 -12.64
C SER A 137 3.58 1.97 -12.94
N VAL A 138 2.63 1.72 -12.05
CA VAL A 138 1.28 2.31 -12.09
C VAL A 138 1.14 3.33 -10.98
N LYS A 139 0.48 4.44 -11.27
CA LYS A 139 0.09 5.44 -10.28
C LYS A 139 -1.39 5.29 -9.97
N LEU A 140 -1.72 5.23 -8.69
CA LEU A 140 -3.07 5.08 -8.18
C LEU A 140 -3.31 6.16 -7.12
N ILE A 141 -4.50 6.75 -7.13
CA ILE A 141 -4.99 7.45 -5.95
C ILE A 141 -5.86 6.49 -5.14
N ALA A 142 -5.62 6.43 -3.84
CA ALA A 142 -6.40 5.63 -2.90
C ALA A 142 -6.65 6.43 -1.61
N LYS A 143 -7.75 6.16 -0.93
CA LYS A 143 -8.10 6.81 0.32
C LYS A 143 -7.34 6.16 1.46
N LYS A 144 -6.60 6.94 2.26
CA LYS A 144 -5.72 6.42 3.32
C LYS A 144 -6.46 5.56 4.35
N ALA A 145 -7.68 5.96 4.71
CA ALA A 145 -8.50 5.23 5.69
C ALA A 145 -8.90 3.81 5.26
N GLU A 146 -8.79 3.49 3.97
CA GLU A 146 -9.11 2.18 3.39
C GLU A 146 -7.84 1.34 3.13
N MET A 147 -6.68 1.86 3.54
CA MET A 147 -5.40 1.21 3.40
C MET A 147 -4.80 0.91 4.77
N GLU A 148 -4.06 -0.18 4.84
CA GLU A 148 -3.36 -0.60 6.05
C GLU A 148 -1.89 -0.85 5.71
N ALA A 149 -1.00 -0.69 6.70
CA ALA A 149 0.39 -1.10 6.57
C ALA A 149 0.73 -1.99 7.76
N MET A 150 1.25 -3.17 7.47
CA MET A 150 1.62 -4.20 8.44
C MET A 150 3.12 -4.53 8.30
N PRO A 151 3.76 -5.15 9.30
CA PRO A 151 5.11 -5.66 9.12
C PRO A 151 5.20 -6.58 7.89
N ASP A 152 6.23 -6.41 7.07
CA ASP A 152 6.47 -7.28 5.92
C ASP A 152 7.36 -8.46 6.29
N ASP A 153 6.77 -9.65 6.30
CA ASP A 153 7.51 -10.90 6.44
C ASP A 153 7.97 -11.47 5.07
N THR A 154 7.58 -10.83 3.96
CA THR A 154 7.91 -11.28 2.61
C THR A 154 9.14 -10.53 2.08
N PRO A 155 10.26 -11.21 1.75
CA PRO A 155 11.39 -10.55 1.12
C PRO A 155 10.98 -9.88 -0.20
N ALA A 156 11.31 -8.59 -0.36
CA ALA A 156 10.95 -7.78 -1.52
C ALA A 156 11.27 -8.43 -2.88
N GLU A 157 12.43 -9.09 -2.98
CA GLU A 157 12.91 -9.77 -4.19
C GLU A 157 12.05 -11.00 -4.54
N SER A 158 11.43 -11.62 -3.54
CA SER A 158 10.57 -12.79 -3.73
C SER A 158 9.18 -12.45 -4.25
N TRP A 159 8.70 -11.22 -4.01
CA TRP A 159 7.34 -10.80 -4.38
C TRP A 159 7.05 -10.95 -5.88
N SER A 160 7.97 -10.50 -6.72
CA SER A 160 7.84 -10.63 -8.18
C SER A 160 7.88 -12.10 -8.63
N ALA A 161 8.72 -12.93 -8.00
CA ALA A 161 8.78 -14.36 -8.26
C ALA A 161 7.50 -15.10 -7.81
N MET A 162 6.88 -14.63 -6.73
CA MET A 162 5.61 -15.12 -6.18
C MET A 162 4.38 -14.64 -6.96
N GLY A 163 4.58 -13.96 -8.09
CA GLY A 163 3.52 -13.52 -8.98
C GLY A 163 3.25 -12.01 -8.97
N GLY A 164 3.95 -11.27 -8.11
CA GLY A 164 3.71 -9.86 -7.86
C GLY A 164 2.53 -9.68 -6.92
N TRP A 165 1.57 -8.86 -7.36
CA TRP A 165 0.38 -8.49 -6.60
C TRP A 165 -0.38 -9.73 -6.11
N GLY A 166 -0.50 -9.85 -4.78
CA GLY A 166 -1.16 -10.96 -4.11
C GLY A 166 -2.39 -10.48 -3.34
N GLY A 167 -3.46 -11.28 -3.33
CA GLY A 167 -4.67 -10.96 -2.59
C GLY A 167 -4.52 -11.22 -1.10
N TRP A 168 -5.18 -10.39 -0.29
CA TRP A 168 -5.34 -10.64 1.13
C TRP A 168 -6.66 -11.39 1.39
N ASN A 169 -6.57 -12.64 1.83
CA ASN A 169 -7.72 -13.36 2.36
C ASN A 169 -7.80 -13.08 3.87
N LYS A 170 -8.80 -12.29 4.28
CA LYS A 170 -9.16 -12.11 5.68
C LYS A 170 -10.23 -13.13 6.08
#